data_AF-A0A383CAF5-F1
#
_entry.id   AF-A0A383CAF5-F1
#
_cell.length_a   1.000
_cell.length_b   1.000
_cell.length_c   1.000
_cell.angle_alpha   90.00
_cell.angle_beta   90.00
_cell.angle_gamma   90.00
#
_symmetry.space_group_name_H-M   'P 1'
#
loop_
_entity.id
_entity.type
_entity.pdbx_description
1 polymer ?
#
loop_
_entity_poly.entity_id
_entity_poly.type
_entity_poly.pdbx_seq_one_letter_code
_entity_poly.pdbx_strand_id
1 'polypeptide(L)'
;MEEVTATQIAPYCNSLKPQHGGVSFSGDLKSLYSVNYYVRTGMYALIKIIEIQVKNNADLYQQITDYPWFEWISHETPFSIRTRGDSKTFPNPQFLTLKVKDAIIDNIRRKTKRRPDIDKKTPIYSLFVFNDNDKIKVFLNSSGESLSKRGYREKIHIASLNESLASGLVMLSGWQSHQPLYDPMCGSGTILIEAAMIGRNIPGGYYRKEYGFQKWRGYNP
;
A
#
# COMPACT_ATOMS: atom_id res chain seq x y z
N MET A 1 -8.97 7.40 11.77
CA MET A 1 -9.16 7.29 10.29
C MET A 1 -9.44 5.85 9.86
N GLU A 2 -9.02 4.88 10.66
CA GLU A 2 -9.10 3.45 10.41
C GLU A 2 -10.55 2.97 10.40
N GLU A 3 -11.37 3.43 11.35
CA GLU A 3 -12.82 3.15 11.37
C GLU A 3 -13.55 3.67 10.12
N VAL A 4 -13.22 4.90 9.70
CA VAL A 4 -13.79 5.50 8.47
C VAL A 4 -13.40 4.66 7.26
N THR A 5 -12.14 4.21 7.22
CA THR A 5 -11.64 3.35 6.14
C THR A 5 -12.37 2.01 6.15
N ALA A 6 -12.52 1.37 7.31
CA ALA A 6 -13.20 0.09 7.44
C ALA A 6 -14.65 0.19 6.98
N THR A 7 -15.37 1.23 7.40
CA THR A 7 -16.74 1.51 6.94
C THR A 7 -16.80 1.66 5.41
N GLN A 8 -15.84 2.37 4.82
CA GLN A 8 -15.79 2.59 3.38
C GLN A 8 -15.56 1.30 2.57
N ILE A 9 -14.68 0.40 3.06
CA ILE A 9 -14.34 -0.82 2.33
C ILE A 9 -15.21 -2.03 2.69
N ALA A 10 -16.05 -1.92 3.72
CA ALA A 10 -16.97 -2.98 4.17
C ALA A 10 -17.83 -3.59 3.05
N PRO A 11 -18.36 -2.83 2.07
CA PRO A 11 -19.14 -3.43 0.97
C PRO A 11 -18.36 -4.37 0.06
N TYR A 12 -17.02 -4.31 0.09
CA TYR A 12 -16.15 -5.03 -0.85
C TYR A 12 -15.31 -6.11 -0.17
N CYS A 13 -15.33 -6.22 1.16
CA CYS A 13 -14.39 -7.02 1.93
C CYS A 13 -15.08 -7.77 3.07
N ASN A 14 -14.41 -8.80 3.57
CA ASN A 14 -14.86 -9.62 4.69
C ASN A 14 -13.92 -9.45 5.89
N SER A 15 -14.40 -9.81 7.09
CA SER A 15 -13.58 -9.90 8.31
C SER A 15 -12.75 -8.65 8.61
N LEU A 16 -13.36 -7.47 8.48
CA LEU A 16 -12.68 -6.19 8.68
C LEU A 16 -12.30 -6.01 10.15
N LYS A 17 -11.03 -5.67 10.39
CA LYS A 17 -10.49 -5.36 11.72
C LYS A 17 -9.63 -4.10 11.62
N PRO A 18 -10.16 -2.93 12.04
CA PRO A 18 -9.37 -1.74 12.25
C PRO A 18 -8.22 -2.02 13.23
N GLN A 19 -7.04 -1.51 12.93
CA GLN A 19 -5.85 -1.63 13.76
C GLN A 19 -5.02 -0.35 13.63
N HIS A 20 -4.03 -0.14 14.49
CA HIS A 20 -3.21 1.06 14.41
C HIS A 20 -2.57 1.20 13.01
N GLY A 21 -2.86 2.30 12.31
CA GLY A 21 -2.27 2.60 11.01
C GLY A 21 -2.88 1.88 9.80
N GLY A 22 -4.00 1.15 9.96
CA GLY A 22 -4.69 0.54 8.82
C GLY A 22 -5.88 -0.35 9.18
N VAL A 23 -6.38 -1.08 8.18
CA VAL A 23 -7.48 -2.04 8.36
C VAL A 23 -7.03 -3.36 7.76
N SER A 24 -7.10 -4.43 8.55
CA SER A 24 -6.92 -5.79 8.04
C SER A 24 -8.25 -6.36 7.61
N PHE A 25 -8.27 -7.11 6.52
CA PHE A 25 -9.49 -7.70 5.94
C PHE A 25 -9.12 -8.93 5.10
N SER A 26 -10.12 -9.72 4.75
CA SER A 26 -10.02 -10.79 3.76
C SER A 26 -10.93 -10.48 2.56
N GLY A 27 -10.61 -11.07 1.41
CA GLY A 27 -11.34 -10.84 0.17
C GLY A 27 -10.71 -11.60 -0.98
N ASP A 28 -11.39 -11.59 -2.12
CA ASP A 28 -10.91 -12.19 -3.36
C ASP A 28 -10.22 -11.13 -4.24
N LEU A 29 -9.93 -11.50 -5.49
CA LEU A 29 -9.32 -10.58 -6.45
C LEU A 29 -10.22 -9.37 -6.76
N LYS A 30 -11.55 -9.55 -6.78
CA LYS A 30 -12.51 -8.47 -6.97
C LYS A 30 -12.49 -7.50 -5.79
N SER A 31 -12.37 -8.00 -4.56
CA SER A 31 -12.15 -7.17 -3.37
C SER A 31 -10.89 -6.33 -3.52
N LEU A 32 -9.78 -6.91 -3.98
CA LEU A 32 -8.52 -6.19 -4.19
C LEU A 32 -8.67 -5.03 -5.18
N TYR A 33 -9.32 -5.28 -6.32
CA TYR A 33 -9.57 -4.24 -7.33
C TYR A 33 -10.50 -3.16 -6.79
N SER A 34 -11.58 -3.57 -6.11
CA SER A 34 -12.55 -2.65 -5.54
C SER A 34 -11.91 -1.75 -4.48
N VAL A 35 -11.09 -2.29 -3.59
CA VAL A 35 -10.39 -1.49 -2.57
C VAL A 35 -9.48 -0.46 -3.24
N ASN A 36 -8.65 -0.86 -4.22
CA ASN A 36 -7.77 0.06 -4.92
C ASN A 36 -8.52 1.17 -5.66
N TYR A 37 -9.68 0.85 -6.24
CA TYR A 37 -10.44 1.77 -7.06
C TYR A 37 -11.35 2.71 -6.24
N TYR A 38 -11.99 2.21 -5.18
CA TYR A 38 -13.00 2.97 -4.43
C TYR A 38 -12.46 3.65 -3.18
N VAL A 39 -11.41 3.13 -2.54
CA VAL A 39 -10.95 3.66 -1.25
C VAL A 39 -10.44 5.10 -1.38
N ARG A 40 -10.86 5.94 -0.44
CA ARG A 40 -10.48 7.35 -0.35
C ARG A 40 -9.59 7.65 0.84
N THR A 41 -9.66 6.86 1.91
CA THR A 41 -8.93 7.16 3.14
C THR A 41 -7.66 6.32 3.31
N GLY A 42 -7.55 5.20 2.58
CA GLY A 42 -6.38 4.32 2.59
C GLY A 42 -5.22 4.82 1.73
N MET A 43 -3.99 4.51 2.16
CA MET A 43 -2.75 4.85 1.43
C MET A 43 -2.32 3.78 0.43
N TYR A 44 -2.45 2.51 0.79
CA TYR A 44 -2.05 1.37 -0.02
C TYR A 44 -2.95 0.19 0.32
N ALA A 45 -3.27 -0.63 -0.69
CA ALA A 45 -3.86 -1.95 -0.53
C ALA A 45 -2.75 -2.99 -0.66
N LEU A 46 -2.48 -3.70 0.44
CA LEU A 46 -1.33 -4.57 0.59
C LEU A 46 -1.77 -6.02 0.79
N ILE A 47 -1.17 -6.95 0.04
CA ILE A 47 -1.40 -8.40 0.20
C ILE A 47 -0.33 -8.95 1.12
N LYS A 48 -0.72 -9.59 2.21
CA LYS A 48 0.23 -10.22 3.13
C LYS A 48 0.81 -11.49 2.48
N ILE A 49 2.12 -11.52 2.29
CA ILE A 49 2.84 -12.67 1.75
C ILE A 49 3.23 -13.60 2.90
N ILE A 50 3.94 -13.06 3.89
CA ILE A 50 4.51 -13.84 4.98
C ILE A 50 4.53 -12.99 6.26
N GLU A 51 4.38 -13.67 7.39
CA GLU A 51 4.51 -13.12 8.74
C GLU A 51 5.36 -14.10 9.57
N ILE A 52 6.49 -13.62 10.09
CA ILE A 52 7.46 -14.43 10.84
C ILE A 52 7.89 -13.71 12.12
N GLN A 53 8.22 -14.50 13.13
CA GLN A 53 8.93 -14.01 14.32
C GLN A 53 10.41 -14.31 14.14
N VAL A 54 11.27 -13.31 14.38
CA VAL A 54 12.71 -13.46 14.24
C VAL A 54 13.41 -13.18 15.57
N LYS A 55 14.51 -13.90 15.83
CA LYS A 55 15.31 -13.73 17.05
C LYS A 55 16.57 -12.90 16.82
N ASN A 56 17.12 -12.99 15.62
CA ASN A 56 18.36 -12.32 15.23
C ASN A 56 18.46 -12.20 13.71
N ASN A 57 19.52 -11.56 13.23
CA ASN A 57 19.73 -11.35 11.79
C ASN A 57 19.92 -12.64 10.98
N ALA A 58 20.55 -13.68 11.55
CA ALA A 58 20.73 -14.95 10.84
C ALA A 58 19.40 -15.69 10.67
N ASP A 59 18.57 -15.69 11.72
CA ASP A 59 17.22 -16.26 11.73
C ASP A 59 16.31 -15.55 10.70
N LEU A 60 16.33 -14.21 10.66
CA LEU A 60 15.66 -13.43 9.63
C LEU A 60 16.12 -13.85 8.22
N TYR A 61 17.43 -13.90 7.99
CA TYR A 61 17.98 -14.20 6.67
C TYR A 61 17.54 -15.59 6.20
N GLN A 62 17.59 -16.59 7.09
CA GLN A 62 17.21 -17.95 6.79
C GLN A 62 15.71 -18.05 6.46
N GLN A 63 14.84 -17.56 7.34
CA GLN A 63 13.39 -17.64 7.16
C GLN A 63 12.92 -16.91 5.90
N ILE A 64 13.50 -15.74 5.59
CA ILE A 64 13.21 -15.04 4.34
C ILE A 64 13.75 -15.85 3.15
N THR A 65 14.99 -16.34 3.20
CA THR A 65 15.57 -17.10 2.07
C THR A 65 14.84 -18.41 1.78
N ASP A 66 14.17 -19.01 2.75
CA ASP A 66 13.44 -20.28 2.58
C ASP A 66 12.05 -20.11 1.98
N TYR A 67 11.45 -18.92 2.07
CA TYR A 67 10.16 -18.65 1.43
C TYR A 67 10.27 -18.70 -0.10
N PRO A 68 9.28 -19.25 -0.84
CA PRO A 68 9.36 -19.42 -2.29
C PRO A 68 9.11 -18.11 -3.06
N TRP A 69 10.00 -17.13 -2.94
CA TRP A 69 9.87 -15.81 -3.59
C TRP A 69 9.73 -15.87 -5.11
N PHE A 70 10.30 -16.90 -5.75
CA PHE A 70 10.17 -17.11 -7.19
C PHE A 70 8.71 -17.31 -7.66
N GLU A 71 7.81 -17.78 -6.79
CA GLU A 71 6.39 -17.90 -7.11
C GLU A 71 5.70 -16.52 -7.22
N TRP A 72 6.27 -15.51 -6.57
CA TRP A 72 5.73 -14.15 -6.52
C TRP A 72 6.45 -13.20 -7.48
N ILE A 73 7.78 -13.28 -7.55
CA ILE A 73 8.64 -12.34 -8.28
C ILE A 73 9.52 -13.12 -9.25
N SER A 74 9.42 -12.79 -10.54
CA SER A 74 10.29 -13.35 -11.58
C SER A 74 11.68 -12.72 -11.53
N HIS A 75 12.69 -13.45 -12.00
CA HIS A 75 14.04 -12.91 -12.16
C HIS A 75 14.14 -11.77 -13.19
N GLU A 76 13.19 -11.68 -14.12
CA GLU A 76 13.14 -10.64 -15.17
C GLU A 76 12.40 -9.37 -14.74
N THR A 77 11.73 -9.41 -13.57
CA THR A 77 10.87 -8.31 -13.13
C THR A 77 11.55 -7.54 -12.01
N PRO A 78 11.91 -6.26 -12.22
CA PRO A 78 12.55 -5.48 -11.19
C PRO A 78 11.60 -5.24 -10.02
N PHE A 79 12.15 -5.23 -8.80
CA PHE A 79 11.37 -4.99 -7.61
C PHE A 79 12.00 -3.98 -6.66
N SER A 80 11.18 -3.45 -5.76
CA SER A 80 11.61 -2.54 -4.70
C SER A 80 11.18 -3.06 -3.33
N ILE A 81 11.89 -2.66 -2.28
CA ILE A 81 11.52 -2.94 -0.89
C ILE A 81 11.48 -1.63 -0.12
N ARG A 82 10.40 -1.42 0.61
CA ARG A 82 10.26 -0.35 1.60
C ARG A 82 10.01 -0.94 2.97
N THR A 83 10.86 -0.60 3.93
CA THR A 83 10.71 -1.06 5.31
C THR A 83 10.13 0.04 6.19
N ARG A 84 9.32 -0.34 7.18
CA ARG A 84 8.79 0.52 8.24
C ARG A 84 8.87 -0.19 9.59
N GLY A 85 9.04 0.60 10.64
CA GLY A 85 9.18 0.11 12.01
C GLY A 85 10.61 -0.27 12.35
N ASP A 86 10.85 -0.38 13.64
CA ASP A 86 12.13 -0.74 14.24
C ASP A 86 11.88 -1.72 15.40
N SER A 87 12.97 -2.17 15.98
CA SER A 87 12.98 -3.12 17.10
C SER A 87 14.35 -3.08 17.75
N LYS A 88 14.50 -3.75 18.89
CA LYS A 88 15.82 -3.92 19.52
C LYS A 88 16.80 -4.66 18.62
N THR A 89 16.33 -5.68 17.89
CA THR A 89 17.19 -6.48 16.99
C THR A 89 17.51 -5.74 15.69
N PHE A 90 16.56 -4.94 15.19
CA PHE A 90 16.70 -4.14 13.97
C PHE A 90 16.37 -2.68 14.24
N PRO A 91 17.30 -1.91 14.83
CA PRO A 91 17.08 -0.49 15.13
C PRO A 91 17.09 0.39 13.88
N ASN A 92 17.70 -0.09 12.79
CA ASN A 92 17.79 0.63 11.53
C ASN A 92 16.94 -0.05 10.44
N PRO A 93 15.82 0.56 9.99
CA PRO A 93 14.98 0.02 8.93
C PRO A 93 15.72 -0.17 7.59
N GLN A 94 16.73 0.65 7.31
CA GLN A 94 17.53 0.54 6.09
C GLN A 94 18.40 -0.72 6.11
N PHE A 95 18.92 -1.09 7.28
CA PHE A 95 19.66 -2.35 7.45
C PHE A 95 18.75 -3.56 7.24
N LEU A 96 17.55 -3.55 7.85
CA LEU A 96 16.54 -4.59 7.64
C LEU A 96 16.17 -4.71 6.15
N THR A 97 15.99 -3.58 5.47
CA THR A 97 15.72 -3.55 4.01
C THR A 97 16.81 -4.27 3.22
N LEU A 98 18.09 -4.02 3.53
CA LEU A 98 19.21 -4.65 2.83
C LEU A 98 19.21 -6.16 3.05
N LYS A 99 18.99 -6.62 4.27
CA LYS A 99 19.00 -8.05 4.63
C LYS A 99 17.85 -8.82 3.98
N VAL A 100 16.64 -8.28 4.02
CA VAL A 100 15.49 -8.88 3.33
C VAL A 100 15.73 -8.91 1.81
N LYS A 101 16.26 -7.83 1.24
CA LYS A 101 16.58 -7.76 -0.20
C LYS A 101 17.59 -8.82 -0.62
N ASP A 102 18.68 -8.98 0.12
CA ASP A 102 19.72 -9.97 -0.20
C ASP A 102 19.17 -11.41 -0.08
N ALA A 103 18.38 -11.70 0.96
CA ALA A 103 17.74 -13.01 1.14
C ALA A 103 16.74 -13.36 0.01
N ILE A 104 15.94 -12.40 -0.45
CA ILE A 104 15.01 -12.59 -1.58
C ILE A 104 15.79 -12.86 -2.87
N ILE A 105 16.84 -12.06 -3.12
CA ILE A 105 17.71 -12.22 -4.30
C ILE A 105 18.34 -13.62 -4.31
N ASP A 106 18.85 -14.08 -3.18
CA ASP A 106 19.50 -15.39 -3.06
C ASP A 106 18.51 -16.54 -3.27
N ASN A 107 17.28 -16.44 -2.76
CA ASN A 107 16.24 -17.43 -3.05
C ASN A 107 15.97 -17.54 -4.55
N ILE A 108 15.73 -16.41 -5.22
CA ILE A 108 15.43 -16.37 -6.67
C ILE A 108 16.63 -16.86 -7.47
N ARG A 109 17.84 -16.45 -7.11
CA ARG A 109 19.09 -16.86 -7.77
C ARG A 109 19.36 -18.35 -7.59
N ARG A 110 19.09 -18.93 -6.41
CA ARG A 110 19.24 -20.37 -6.15
C ARG A 110 18.38 -21.20 -7.09
N LYS A 111 17.17 -20.74 -7.42
CA LYS A 111 16.22 -21.41 -8.31
C LYS A 111 16.47 -21.14 -9.80
N THR A 112 16.76 -19.90 -10.18
CA THR A 112 16.83 -19.48 -11.60
C THR A 112 18.25 -19.36 -12.15
N LYS A 113 19.26 -19.42 -11.28
CA LYS A 113 20.68 -19.07 -11.57
C LYS A 113 20.89 -17.63 -12.04
N ARG A 114 19.85 -16.79 -12.02
CA ARG A 114 19.87 -15.38 -12.43
C ARG A 114 19.53 -14.47 -11.27
N ARG A 115 20.14 -13.29 -11.25
CA ARG A 115 19.88 -12.26 -10.23
C ARG A 115 18.75 -11.35 -10.73
N PRO A 116 17.68 -11.14 -9.94
CA PRO A 116 16.68 -10.13 -10.26
C PRO A 116 17.23 -8.71 -10.06
N ASP A 117 16.74 -7.79 -10.89
CA ASP A 117 17.09 -6.38 -10.79
C ASP A 117 16.30 -5.64 -9.69
N ILE A 118 16.90 -4.59 -9.16
CA ILE A 118 16.30 -3.70 -8.17
C ILE A 118 16.12 -2.33 -8.80
N ASP A 119 14.87 -1.88 -8.92
CA ASP A 119 14.54 -0.55 -9.38
C ASP A 119 13.63 0.14 -8.37
N LYS A 120 14.11 1.25 -7.81
CA LYS A 120 13.34 2.07 -6.85
C LYS A 120 12.43 3.08 -7.54
N LYS A 121 12.67 3.39 -8.81
CA LYS A 121 11.93 4.40 -9.59
C LYS A 121 10.77 3.76 -10.33
N THR A 122 11.04 2.66 -11.05
CA THR A 122 10.04 1.96 -11.88
C THR A 122 9.95 0.46 -11.59
N PRO A 123 9.69 0.05 -10.33
CA PRO A 123 9.51 -1.36 -10.00
C PRO A 123 8.22 -1.94 -10.61
N ILE A 124 8.29 -3.19 -11.05
CA ILE A 124 7.09 -3.99 -11.36
C ILE A 124 6.45 -4.49 -10.06
N TYR A 125 7.27 -5.00 -9.13
CA TYR A 125 6.83 -5.45 -7.81
C TYR A 125 7.35 -4.53 -6.71
N SER A 126 6.50 -4.14 -5.79
CA SER A 126 6.90 -3.33 -4.64
C SER A 126 6.51 -4.04 -3.35
N LEU A 127 7.52 -4.35 -2.53
CA LEU A 127 7.34 -5.02 -1.25
C LEU A 127 7.37 -4.02 -0.10
N PHE A 128 6.49 -4.23 0.86
CA PHE A 128 6.49 -3.52 2.13
C PHE A 128 6.87 -4.49 3.24
N VAL A 129 7.89 -4.13 4.01
CA VAL A 129 8.33 -4.89 5.18
C VAL A 129 7.97 -4.07 6.41
N PHE A 130 7.13 -4.62 7.28
CA PHE A 130 6.84 -4.03 8.57
C PHE A 130 7.54 -4.83 9.66
N ASN A 131 8.25 -4.13 10.52
CA ASN A 131 8.79 -4.67 11.74
C ASN A 131 7.99 -4.14 12.93
N ASP A 132 7.40 -5.07 13.68
CA ASP A 132 6.67 -4.79 14.90
C ASP A 132 7.22 -5.70 16.00
N ASN A 133 8.16 -5.19 16.80
CA ASN A 133 8.77 -5.94 17.91
C ASN A 133 9.32 -7.32 17.49
N ASP A 134 10.18 -7.32 16.47
CA ASP A 134 10.79 -8.53 15.88
C ASP A 134 9.79 -9.49 15.20
N LYS A 135 8.56 -9.03 15.00
CA LYS A 135 7.58 -9.68 14.14
C LYS A 135 7.61 -9.03 12.76
N ILE A 136 8.22 -9.71 11.81
CA ILE A 136 8.39 -9.22 10.44
C ILE A 136 7.20 -9.66 9.58
N LYS A 137 6.53 -8.69 8.97
CA LYS A 137 5.46 -8.92 8.01
C LYS A 137 5.88 -8.38 6.65
N VAL A 138 5.86 -9.22 5.62
CA VAL A 138 6.14 -8.80 4.25
C VAL A 138 4.84 -8.79 3.45
N PHE A 139 4.62 -7.70 2.74
CA PHE A 139 3.45 -7.48 1.92
C PHE A 139 3.83 -7.10 0.49
N LEU A 140 2.96 -7.46 -0.45
CA LEU A 140 3.02 -7.01 -1.82
C LEU A 140 2.04 -5.84 -2.06
N ASN A 141 2.53 -4.79 -2.69
CA ASN A 141 1.77 -3.57 -2.95
C ASN A 141 0.99 -3.63 -4.26
N SER A 142 -0.33 -3.82 -4.14
CA SER A 142 -1.25 -3.83 -5.29
C SER A 142 -1.55 -2.45 -5.86
N SER A 143 -1.36 -1.40 -5.07
CA SER A 143 -1.71 -0.03 -5.48
C SER A 143 -0.71 0.61 -6.44
N GLY A 144 0.55 0.19 -6.39
CA GLY A 144 1.65 0.90 -7.04
C GLY A 144 1.95 2.19 -6.28
N GLU A 145 1.72 3.35 -6.90
CA GLU A 145 1.81 4.60 -6.15
C GLU A 145 0.75 4.72 -5.04
N SER A 146 1.04 5.53 -4.02
CA SER A 146 0.09 5.84 -2.94
C SER A 146 -1.29 6.18 -3.50
N LEU A 147 -2.34 5.58 -2.95
CA LEU A 147 -3.73 5.83 -3.33
C LEU A 147 -4.14 7.28 -3.06
N SER A 148 -3.45 7.99 -2.16
CA SER A 148 -3.62 9.43 -2.02
C SER A 148 -3.37 10.20 -3.32
N LYS A 149 -2.47 9.75 -4.19
CA LYS A 149 -2.26 10.37 -5.48
C LYS A 149 -3.41 10.02 -6.42
N ARG A 150 -4.43 10.87 -6.46
CA ARG A 150 -5.67 10.62 -7.23
C ARG A 150 -5.48 10.73 -8.75
N GLY A 151 -4.48 11.48 -9.19
CA GLY A 151 -4.19 11.73 -10.60
C GLY A 151 -4.78 13.03 -11.15
N TYR A 152 -5.60 13.76 -10.38
CA TYR A 152 -6.13 15.07 -10.80
C TYR A 152 -5.16 16.24 -10.60
N ARG A 153 -4.08 16.05 -9.81
CA ARG A 153 -3.07 17.10 -9.58
C ARG A 153 -1.95 16.98 -10.58
N GLU A 154 -1.72 18.02 -11.36
CA GLU A 154 -0.51 18.13 -12.20
C GLU A 154 0.71 18.59 -11.39
N LYS A 155 0.51 19.48 -10.41
CA LYS A 155 1.58 19.99 -9.53
C LYS A 155 1.18 19.78 -8.07
N ILE A 156 1.97 18.98 -7.36
CA ILE A 156 1.81 18.77 -5.92
C ILE A 156 2.69 19.80 -5.20
N HIS A 157 2.07 20.83 -4.61
CA HIS A 157 2.79 21.72 -3.71
C HIS A 157 3.11 20.95 -2.41
N ILE A 158 4.35 21.04 -1.91
CA ILE A 158 4.87 20.22 -0.79
C ILE A 158 3.99 20.33 0.48
N ALA A 159 3.41 21.51 0.71
CA ALA A 159 2.54 21.78 1.86
C ALA A 159 1.06 21.41 1.64
N SER A 160 0.70 20.83 0.49
CA SER A 160 -0.71 20.47 0.23
C SER A 160 -1.15 19.34 1.14
N LEU A 161 -2.36 19.47 1.67
CA LEU A 161 -3.01 18.39 2.41
C LEU A 161 -3.09 17.12 1.53
N ASN A 162 -2.76 15.98 2.12
CA ASN A 162 -2.92 14.68 1.48
C ASN A 162 -4.42 14.44 1.17
N GLU A 163 -4.72 14.02 -0.05
CA GLU A 163 -6.07 13.80 -0.56
C GLU A 163 -6.87 12.81 0.29
N SER A 164 -6.21 11.78 0.85
CA SER A 164 -6.91 10.81 1.70
C SER A 164 -7.26 11.35 3.07
N LEU A 165 -6.43 12.25 3.60
CA LEU A 165 -6.75 12.97 4.83
C LEU A 165 -7.89 13.96 4.56
N ALA A 166 -7.85 14.69 3.45
CA ALA A 166 -8.93 15.59 3.04
C ALA A 166 -10.28 14.86 2.89
N SER A 167 -10.30 13.73 2.17
CA SER A 167 -11.47 12.85 2.08
C SER A 167 -11.96 12.38 3.45
N GLY A 168 -11.05 12.02 4.34
CA GLY A 168 -11.35 11.66 5.74
C GLY A 168 -12.02 12.78 6.52
N LEU A 169 -11.53 14.01 6.40
CA LEU A 169 -12.11 15.18 7.05
C LEU A 169 -13.52 15.46 6.55
N VAL A 170 -13.76 15.34 5.23
CA VAL A 170 -15.11 15.50 4.66
C VAL A 170 -16.07 14.44 5.19
N MET A 171 -15.61 13.18 5.30
CA MET A 171 -16.43 12.09 5.84
C MET A 171 -16.72 12.26 7.34
N LEU A 172 -15.78 12.81 8.09
CA LEU A 172 -15.92 13.04 9.54
C LEU A 172 -16.70 14.33 9.87
N SER A 173 -16.80 15.29 8.95
CA SER A 173 -17.52 16.55 9.20
C SER A 173 -19.04 16.39 9.24
N GLY A 174 -19.56 15.25 8.77
CA GLY A 174 -21.00 15.00 8.65
C GLY A 174 -21.65 15.68 7.45
N TRP A 175 -20.87 16.37 6.60
CA TRP A 175 -21.37 17.04 5.40
C TRP A 175 -22.13 16.09 4.47
N GLN A 176 -23.25 16.57 3.93
CA GLN A 176 -24.07 15.85 2.96
C GLN A 176 -24.06 16.56 1.61
N SER A 177 -24.11 15.80 0.52
CA SER A 177 -23.93 16.32 -0.85
C SER A 177 -24.95 17.38 -1.30
N HIS A 178 -26.10 17.47 -0.64
CA HIS A 178 -27.13 18.48 -0.91
C HIS A 178 -26.91 19.80 -0.16
N GLN A 179 -25.96 19.84 0.78
CA GLN A 179 -25.66 21.02 1.57
C GLN A 179 -24.52 21.82 0.94
N PRO A 180 -24.56 23.17 1.04
CA PRO A 180 -23.42 23.98 0.63
C PRO A 180 -22.19 23.65 1.51
N LEU A 181 -21.01 23.64 0.90
CA LEU A 181 -19.73 23.46 1.59
C LEU A 181 -18.84 24.66 1.29
N TYR A 182 -18.26 25.25 2.33
CA TYR A 182 -17.34 26.37 2.21
C TYR A 182 -16.01 26.02 2.88
N ASP A 183 -14.92 26.27 2.18
CA ASP A 183 -13.56 26.24 2.73
C ASP A 183 -12.93 27.62 2.48
N PRO A 184 -12.98 28.53 3.47
CA PRO A 184 -12.52 29.92 3.30
C PRO A 184 -11.00 30.04 3.17
N MET A 185 -10.26 28.96 3.41
CA MET A 185 -8.80 28.90 3.32
C MET A 185 -8.37 27.73 2.43
N CYS A 186 -9.11 27.50 1.34
CA CYS A 186 -9.01 26.26 0.55
C CYS A 186 -7.64 25.99 -0.09
N GLY A 187 -6.79 27.00 -0.23
CA GLY A 187 -5.45 26.85 -0.82
C GLY A 187 -5.50 26.16 -2.18
N SER A 188 -4.99 24.93 -2.27
CA SER A 188 -5.03 24.12 -3.50
C SER A 188 -6.37 23.43 -3.77
N GLY A 189 -7.40 23.70 -2.96
CA GLY A 189 -8.75 23.17 -3.12
C GLY A 189 -8.93 21.70 -2.72
N THR A 190 -7.96 21.06 -2.05
CA THR A 190 -7.99 19.60 -1.78
C THR A 190 -9.30 19.13 -1.18
N ILE A 191 -9.76 19.81 -0.12
CA ILE A 191 -10.98 19.42 0.61
C ILE A 191 -12.20 19.54 -0.29
N LEU A 192 -12.32 20.65 -1.03
CA LEU A 192 -13.45 20.91 -1.93
C LEU A 192 -13.49 19.92 -3.10
N ILE A 193 -12.33 19.56 -3.68
CA ILE A 193 -12.25 18.56 -4.74
C ILE A 193 -12.68 17.18 -4.22
N GLU A 194 -12.16 16.74 -3.07
CA GLU A 194 -12.56 15.46 -2.47
C GLU A 194 -14.05 15.45 -2.11
N ALA A 195 -14.59 16.55 -1.57
CA ALA A 195 -16.01 16.69 -1.29
C ALA A 195 -16.87 16.62 -2.57
N ALA A 196 -16.46 17.27 -3.66
CA ALA A 196 -17.14 17.18 -4.94
C ALA A 196 -17.14 15.74 -5.48
N MET A 197 -15.99 15.04 -5.41
CA MET A 197 -15.90 13.63 -5.81
C MET A 197 -16.78 12.72 -4.95
N ILE A 198 -16.83 12.95 -3.63
CA ILE A 198 -17.71 12.23 -2.71
C ILE A 198 -19.17 12.49 -3.07
N GLY A 199 -19.57 13.77 -3.20
CA GLY A 199 -20.95 14.16 -3.47
C GLY A 199 -21.48 13.72 -4.83
N ARG A 200 -20.59 13.48 -5.81
CA ARG A 200 -20.92 12.93 -7.14
C ARG A 200 -20.70 11.41 -7.23
N ASN A 201 -20.38 10.73 -6.13
CA ASN A 201 -20.08 9.31 -6.09
C ASN A 201 -18.97 8.87 -7.07
N ILE A 202 -17.98 9.74 -7.32
CA ILE A 202 -16.84 9.48 -8.20
C ILE A 202 -15.76 8.75 -7.41
N PRO A 203 -15.36 7.51 -7.75
CA PRO A 203 -14.39 6.71 -6.99
C PRO A 203 -13.06 7.44 -6.75
N GLY A 204 -12.38 7.17 -5.62
CA GLY A 204 -11.08 7.77 -5.33
C GLY A 204 -10.00 7.43 -6.35
N GLY A 205 -10.12 6.29 -7.02
CA GLY A 205 -9.22 5.83 -8.07
C GLY A 205 -9.59 6.28 -9.49
N TYR A 206 -10.66 7.06 -9.67
CA TYR A 206 -11.23 7.36 -11.00
C TYR A 206 -10.24 8.00 -11.98
N TYR A 207 -9.42 8.95 -11.51
CA TYR A 207 -8.44 9.65 -12.36
C TYR A 207 -7.06 8.98 -12.40
N ARG A 208 -6.89 7.83 -11.75
CA ARG A 208 -5.62 7.09 -11.76
C ARG A 208 -5.47 6.36 -13.09
N LYS A 209 -4.27 6.47 -13.68
CA LYS A 209 -3.95 5.81 -14.96
C LYS A 209 -3.57 4.35 -14.81
N GLU A 210 -2.95 3.99 -13.69
CA GLU A 210 -2.47 2.63 -13.46
C GLU A 210 -2.49 2.25 -11.97
N TYR A 211 -2.44 0.93 -11.74
CA TYR A 211 -2.25 0.30 -10.43
C TYR A 211 -1.14 -0.75 -10.49
N GLY A 212 -0.55 -1.05 -9.34
CA GLY A 212 0.51 -2.06 -9.23
C GLY A 212 0.05 -3.45 -9.67
N PHE A 213 -1.17 -3.85 -9.32
CA PHE A 213 -1.71 -5.16 -9.65
C PHE A 213 -1.85 -5.42 -11.15
N GLN A 214 -1.96 -4.38 -11.99
CA GLN A 214 -2.10 -4.52 -13.44
C GLN A 214 -0.83 -5.07 -14.11
N LYS A 215 0.32 -4.98 -13.42
CA LYS A 215 1.61 -5.45 -13.90
C LYS A 215 1.92 -6.89 -13.47
N TRP A 216 1.01 -7.52 -12.71
CA TRP A 216 1.23 -8.85 -12.15
C TRP A 216 0.76 -9.95 -13.09
N ARG A 217 1.39 -11.12 -13.02
CA ARG A 217 1.05 -12.28 -13.87
C ARG A 217 -0.41 -12.74 -13.72
N GLY A 218 -1.02 -12.57 -12.55
CA GLY A 218 -2.40 -12.95 -12.26
C GLY A 218 -3.43 -11.85 -12.46
N TYR A 219 -3.10 -10.79 -13.20
CA TYR A 219 -4.05 -9.72 -13.51
C TYR A 219 -5.16 -10.21 -14.44
N ASN A 220 -6.42 -9.94 -14.07
CA ASN A 220 -7.60 -10.21 -14.88
C ASN A 220 -8.29 -8.87 -15.21
N PRO A 221 -8.17 -8.36 -16.46
CA PRO A 221 -8.64 -7.04 -16.87
C PRO A 221 -10.17 -6.89 -16.88
#